data_AF-A0A410UUZ0-F1
#
_entry.id   AF-A0A410UUZ0-F1
#
_cell.length_a   1.000
_cell.length_b   1.000
_cell.length_c   1.000
_cell.angle_alpha   90.00
_cell.angle_beta   90.00
_cell.angle_gamma   90.00
#
_symmetry.space_group_name_H-M   'P 1'
#
loop_
_entity.id
_entity.type
_entity.pdbx_description
1 polymer ?
#
loop_
_entity_poly.entity_id
_entity_poly.type
_entity_poly.pdbx_seq_one_letter_code
_entity_poly.pdbx_strand_id
1 'polypeptide(L)'
;MNRNSENYLHTQMALIKSLQNPSDQQLKLVDLGARYLQGHRLTTAELRAMEALILCEKSRCRAEAAAAKAAHALKNEKVQAHRIRTRRLIELGGLVELAQLGDWDKGLLIGAFTHMKLQCARDGWEKIAAMLKADGDQILESRSVAKTRQLKDQ
;
A
#
# COMPACT_ATOMS: atom_id res chain seq x y z
N MET A 1 -30.21 21.35 -22.44
CA MET A 1 -29.47 20.24 -21.78
C MET A 1 -30.47 19.27 -21.17
N ASN A 2 -30.08 18.02 -20.89
CA ASN A 2 -30.93 17.06 -20.15
C ASN A 2 -30.78 17.30 -18.63
N ARG A 3 -31.79 16.96 -17.81
CA ARG A 3 -31.81 17.08 -16.34
C ARG A 3 -30.55 16.53 -15.66
N ASN A 4 -30.00 15.44 -16.18
CA ASN A 4 -28.75 14.86 -15.67
C ASN A 4 -27.55 15.79 -15.82
N SER A 5 -27.50 16.58 -16.89
CA SER A 5 -26.43 17.56 -17.12
C SER A 5 -26.57 18.78 -16.21
N GLU A 6 -27.79 19.19 -15.86
CA GLU A 6 -28.06 20.27 -14.90
C GLU A 6 -27.67 19.85 -13.48
N ASN A 7 -28.05 18.63 -13.05
CA ASN A 7 -27.63 18.07 -11.76
C ASN A 7 -26.11 17.95 -11.64
N TYR A 8 -25.45 17.52 -12.71
CA TYR A 8 -23.99 17.50 -12.79
C TYR A 8 -23.40 18.90 -12.62
N LEU A 9 -23.93 19.89 -13.35
CA LEU A 9 -23.45 21.27 -13.29
C LEU A 9 -23.61 21.87 -11.88
N HIS A 10 -24.76 21.66 -11.23
CA HIS A 10 -24.98 22.07 -9.84
C HIS A 10 -23.94 21.49 -8.88
N THR A 11 -23.70 20.17 -8.98
CA THR A 11 -22.75 19.47 -8.10
C THR A 11 -21.32 19.96 -8.33
N GLN A 12 -20.93 20.09 -9.60
CA GLN A 12 -19.58 20.53 -9.96
C GLN A 12 -19.31 21.98 -9.55
N MET A 13 -20.30 22.87 -9.70
CA MET A 13 -20.17 24.26 -9.25
C MET A 13 -20.03 24.35 -7.72
N ALA A 14 -20.77 23.54 -6.97
CA ALA A 14 -20.62 23.49 -5.51
C ALA A 14 -19.22 23.02 -5.10
N LEU A 15 -18.69 22.00 -5.78
CA LEU A 15 -17.35 21.49 -5.56
C LEU A 15 -16.27 22.52 -5.93
N ILE A 16 -16.39 23.19 -7.08
CA ILE A 16 -15.43 24.23 -7.49
C ILE A 16 -15.41 25.38 -6.47
N LYS A 17 -16.57 25.78 -5.95
CA LYS A 17 -16.68 26.85 -4.95
C LYS A 17 -16.06 26.50 -3.60
N SER A 18 -15.91 25.21 -3.28
CA SER A 18 -15.24 24.78 -2.04
C SER A 18 -13.73 24.62 -2.20
N LEU A 19 -13.19 24.74 -3.42
CA LEU A 19 -11.75 24.70 -3.65
C LEU A 19 -11.09 25.95 -3.06
N GLN A 20 -9.93 25.77 -2.43
CA GLN A 20 -9.14 26.90 -1.92
C GLN A 20 -8.63 27.81 -3.05
N ASN A 21 -8.23 27.22 -4.17
CA ASN A 21 -7.70 27.93 -5.33
C ASN A 21 -8.30 27.36 -6.63
N PRO A 22 -9.53 27.76 -7.02
CA PRO A 22 -10.12 27.36 -8.29
C PRO A 22 -9.38 28.01 -9.47
N SER A 23 -9.25 27.31 -10.59
CA SER A 23 -8.62 27.86 -11.81
C SER A 23 -9.54 28.85 -12.53
N ASP A 24 -8.97 29.69 -13.40
CA ASP A 24 -9.75 30.64 -14.22
C ASP A 24 -10.82 29.94 -15.08
N GLN A 25 -10.50 28.75 -15.59
CA GLN A 25 -11.43 27.92 -16.36
C GLN A 25 -12.62 27.45 -15.49
N GLN A 26 -12.34 27.06 -14.24
CA GLN A 26 -13.35 26.63 -13.27
C GLN A 26 -14.23 27.80 -12.82
N LEU A 27 -13.63 28.96 -12.57
CA LEU A 27 -14.35 30.19 -12.26
C LEU A 27 -15.26 30.59 -13.44
N LYS A 28 -14.76 30.48 -14.68
CA LYS A 28 -15.57 30.77 -15.87
C LYS A 28 -16.73 29.78 -16.05
N LEU A 29 -16.53 28.51 -15.72
CA LEU A 29 -17.59 27.51 -15.72
C LEU A 29 -18.67 27.84 -14.67
N VAL A 30 -18.27 28.28 -13.47
CA VAL A 30 -19.20 28.68 -12.41
C VAL A 30 -20.01 29.91 -12.83
N ASP A 31 -19.37 30.91 -13.44
CA ASP A 31 -20.03 32.11 -13.97
C ASP A 31 -21.11 31.75 -15.02
N LEU A 32 -20.71 31.04 -16.08
CA LEU A 32 -21.62 30.63 -17.15
C LEU A 32 -22.72 29.69 -16.65
N GLY A 33 -22.37 28.75 -15.77
CA GLY A 33 -23.31 27.80 -15.20
C GLY A 33 -24.33 28.46 -14.28
N ALA A 34 -23.92 29.43 -13.45
CA ALA A 34 -24.84 30.18 -12.61
C ALA A 34 -25.84 30.97 -13.45
N ARG A 35 -25.35 31.67 -14.49
CA ARG A 35 -26.20 32.40 -15.42
C ARG A 35 -27.21 31.48 -16.11
N TYR A 36 -26.76 30.32 -16.59
CA TYR A 36 -27.62 29.32 -17.22
C TYR A 36 -28.72 28.82 -16.27
N LEU A 37 -28.36 28.44 -15.04
CA LEU A 37 -29.29 27.89 -14.05
C LEU A 37 -30.30 28.93 -13.52
N GLN A 38 -29.92 30.21 -13.52
CA GLN A 38 -30.82 31.33 -13.19
C GLN A 38 -31.77 31.68 -14.35
N GLY A 39 -31.69 30.97 -15.48
CA GLY A 39 -32.56 31.19 -16.65
C GLY A 39 -32.11 32.35 -17.54
N HIS A 40 -30.89 32.88 -17.37
CA HIS A 40 -30.38 33.90 -18.27
C HIS A 40 -30.11 33.32 -19.66
N ARG A 41 -30.46 34.09 -20.68
CA ARG A 41 -30.17 33.71 -22.08
C ARG A 41 -28.68 33.84 -22.33
N LEU A 42 -28.01 32.71 -22.48
CA LEU A 42 -26.64 32.64 -22.96
C LEU A 42 -26.61 32.78 -24.50
N THR A 43 -25.55 33.40 -25.00
CA THR A 43 -25.24 33.40 -26.43
C THR A 43 -24.80 32.01 -26.89
N THR A 44 -24.87 31.75 -28.19
CA THR A 44 -24.40 30.48 -28.79
C THR A 44 -22.92 30.22 -28.49
N ALA A 45 -22.09 31.28 -28.43
CA ALA A 45 -20.68 31.18 -28.09
C ALA A 45 -20.49 30.79 -26.61
N GLU A 46 -21.25 31.39 -25.69
CA GLU A 46 -21.20 31.06 -24.26
C GLU A 46 -21.67 29.63 -23.98
N LEU A 47 -22.71 29.16 -24.67
CA LEU A 47 -23.17 27.77 -24.54
C LEU A 47 -22.09 26.78 -24.97
N ARG A 48 -21.45 27.00 -26.12
CA ARG A 48 -20.33 26.15 -26.60
C ARG A 48 -19.14 26.19 -25.66
N ALA A 49 -18.80 27.38 -25.14
CA ALA A 49 -17.73 27.53 -24.16
C ALA A 49 -18.05 26.75 -22.86
N MET A 50 -19.28 26.85 -22.36
CA MET A 50 -19.72 26.12 -21.17
C MET A 50 -19.65 24.59 -21.40
N GLU A 51 -20.11 24.09 -22.54
CA GLU A 51 -20.03 22.66 -22.88
C GLU A 51 -18.58 22.16 -22.96
N ALA A 52 -17.68 22.96 -23.55
CA ALA A 52 -16.25 22.66 -23.59
C ALA A 52 -15.64 22.62 -22.18
N LEU A 53 -15.97 23.59 -21.33
CA LEU A 53 -15.51 23.63 -19.94
C LEU A 53 -16.03 22.44 -19.12
N ILE A 54 -17.28 22.03 -19.32
CA ILE A 54 -17.85 20.81 -18.72
C ILE A 54 -17.06 19.57 -19.16
N LEU A 55 -16.71 19.47 -20.44
CA LEU A 55 -15.93 18.35 -20.95
C LEU A 55 -14.52 18.32 -20.34
N CYS A 56 -13.86 19.48 -20.23
CA CYS A 56 -12.57 19.64 -19.57
C CYS A 56 -12.61 19.23 -18.09
N GLU A 57 -13.65 19.61 -17.34
CA GLU A 57 -13.79 19.18 -15.95
C GLU A 57 -14.02 17.67 -15.83
N LYS A 58 -14.82 17.08 -16.71
CA LYS A 58 -15.01 15.63 -16.76
C LYS A 58 -13.73 14.88 -17.13
N SER A 59 -12.88 15.41 -18.00
CA SER A 59 -11.59 14.79 -18.31
C SER A 59 -10.62 14.94 -17.15
N ARG A 60 -10.57 16.10 -16.49
CA ARG A 60 -9.77 16.34 -15.28
C ARG A 60 -10.11 15.36 -14.15
N CYS A 61 -11.40 15.24 -13.80
CA CYS A 61 -11.83 14.31 -12.76
C CYS A 61 -11.47 12.85 -13.09
N ARG A 62 -11.54 12.46 -14.37
CA ARG A 62 -11.12 11.12 -14.82
C ARG A 62 -9.61 10.91 -14.69
N ALA A 63 -8.81 11.91 -15.05
CA ALA A 63 -7.36 11.87 -14.91
C ALA A 63 -6.94 11.77 -13.44
N GLU A 64 -7.56 12.54 -12.54
CA GLU A 64 -7.31 12.50 -11.10
C GLU A 64 -7.68 11.13 -10.51
N ALA A 65 -8.84 10.60 -10.87
CA ALA A 65 -9.26 9.27 -10.43
C ALA A 65 -8.29 8.17 -10.92
N ALA A 66 -7.78 8.27 -12.16
CA ALA A 66 -6.80 7.33 -12.69
C ALA A 66 -5.45 7.45 -11.95
N ALA A 67 -4.97 8.67 -11.70
CA ALA A 67 -3.75 8.92 -10.95
C ALA A 67 -3.84 8.38 -9.51
N ALA A 68 -4.97 8.62 -8.83
CA ALA A 68 -5.22 8.08 -7.49
C ALA A 68 -5.23 6.55 -7.47
N LYS A 69 -5.86 5.90 -8.46
CA LYS A 69 -5.85 4.43 -8.59
C LYS A 69 -4.44 3.88 -8.83
N ALA A 70 -3.66 4.52 -9.71
CA ALA A 70 -2.27 4.11 -9.97
C ALA A 70 -1.40 4.26 -8.72
N ALA A 71 -1.51 5.38 -8.00
CA ALA A 71 -0.81 5.59 -6.74
C ALA A 71 -1.20 4.55 -5.68
N HIS A 72 -2.49 4.21 -5.58
CA HIS A 72 -2.97 3.17 -4.68
C HIS A 72 -2.44 1.79 -5.03
N ALA A 73 -2.40 1.42 -6.32
CA ALA A 73 -1.83 0.15 -6.77
C ALA A 73 -0.35 0.03 -6.38
N LEU A 74 0.46 1.07 -6.65
CA LEU A 74 1.87 1.10 -6.27
C LEU A 74 2.08 1.05 -4.75
N LYS A 75 1.21 1.72 -3.98
CA LYS A 75 1.25 1.67 -2.51
C LYS A 75 0.95 0.27 -2.00
N ASN A 76 -0.05 -0.41 -2.59
CA ASN A 76 -0.42 -1.76 -2.18
C ASN A 76 0.71 -2.76 -2.41
N GLU A 77 1.40 -2.68 -3.55
CA GLU A 77 2.58 -3.52 -3.81
C GLU A 77 3.67 -3.32 -2.76
N LYS A 78 3.99 -2.06 -2.44
CA LYS A 78 4.98 -1.72 -1.41
C LYS A 78 4.56 -2.23 -0.03
N VAL A 79 3.28 -2.10 0.33
CA VAL A 79 2.75 -2.57 1.62
C VAL A 79 2.81 -4.10 1.71
N GLN A 80 2.46 -4.83 0.65
CA GLN A 80 2.57 -6.29 0.65
C GLN A 80 4.03 -6.75 0.73
N ALA A 81 4.93 -6.13 -0.04
CA ALA A 81 6.36 -6.42 0.02
C ALA A 81 6.93 -6.15 1.43
N HIS A 82 6.55 -5.04 2.05
CA HIS A 82 6.94 -4.73 3.42
C HIS A 82 6.37 -5.74 4.41
N ARG A 83 5.09 -6.13 4.29
CA ARG A 83 4.46 -7.13 5.16
C ARG A 83 5.15 -8.48 5.07
N ILE A 84 5.50 -8.94 3.86
CA ILE A 84 6.24 -10.18 3.64
C ILE A 84 7.63 -10.09 4.28
N ARG A 85 8.34 -8.97 4.04
CA ARG A 85 9.67 -8.74 4.64
C ARG A 85 9.63 -8.73 6.15
N THR A 86 8.68 -8.00 6.76
CA THR A 86 8.53 -7.87 8.21
C THR A 86 8.16 -9.21 8.83
N ARG A 87 7.22 -9.97 8.24
CA ARG A 87 6.92 -11.33 8.69
C ARG A 87 8.18 -12.21 8.68
N ARG A 88 8.94 -12.20 7.58
CA ARG A 88 10.19 -12.97 7.48
C ARG A 88 11.22 -12.56 8.54
N LEU A 89 11.36 -11.27 8.82
CA LEU A 89 12.27 -10.78 9.87
C LEU A 89 11.83 -11.22 11.26
N ILE A 90 10.52 -11.22 11.55
CA ILE A 90 9.97 -11.72 12.82
C ILE A 90 10.22 -13.22 12.96
N GLU A 91 9.96 -14.01 11.91
CA GLU A 91 10.22 -15.45 11.90
C GLU A 91 11.71 -15.73 12.15
N LEU A 92 12.61 -15.05 11.43
CA LEU A 92 14.06 -15.21 11.63
C LEU A 92 14.51 -14.76 13.03
N GLY A 93 13.97 -13.66 13.56
CA GLY A 93 14.24 -13.21 14.93
C GLY A 93 13.76 -14.22 15.97
N GLY A 94 12.58 -14.81 15.74
CA GLY A 94 12.07 -15.90 16.58
C GLY A 94 13.00 -17.12 16.60
N LEU A 95 13.65 -17.45 15.48
CA LEU A 95 14.66 -18.53 15.45
C LEU A 95 15.91 -18.19 16.28
N VAL A 96 16.36 -16.93 16.25
CA VAL A 96 17.49 -16.46 17.08
C VAL A 96 17.17 -16.59 18.57
N GLU A 97 15.96 -16.18 18.97
CA GLU A 97 15.46 -16.35 20.34
C GLU A 97 15.34 -17.83 20.74
N LEU A 98 14.80 -18.67 19.86
CA LEU A 98 14.68 -20.11 20.10
C LEU A 98 16.05 -20.78 20.26
N ALA A 99 17.04 -20.35 19.49
CA ALA A 99 18.42 -20.81 19.58
C ALA A 99 19.20 -20.21 20.76
N GLN A 100 18.58 -19.34 21.58
CA GLN A 100 19.21 -18.64 22.69
C GLN A 100 20.42 -17.78 22.26
N LEU A 101 20.33 -17.20 21.06
CA LEU A 101 21.38 -16.35 20.51
C LEU A 101 21.03 -14.85 20.62
N GLY A 102 20.00 -14.48 21.40
CA GLY A 102 19.52 -13.10 21.52
C GLY A 102 20.55 -12.13 22.10
N ASP A 103 21.46 -12.64 22.95
CA ASP A 103 22.54 -11.84 23.55
C ASP A 103 23.77 -11.71 22.64
N TRP A 104 23.80 -12.42 21.51
CA TRP A 104 24.91 -12.31 20.57
C TRP A 104 24.81 -11.02 19.77
N ASP A 105 25.92 -10.29 19.66
CA ASP A 105 25.95 -9.10 18.84
C ASP A 105 25.79 -9.44 17.34
N LYS A 106 25.38 -8.45 16.57
CA LYS A 106 25.12 -8.59 15.14
C LYS A 106 26.34 -9.11 14.37
N GLY A 107 27.55 -8.70 14.74
CA GLY A 107 28.79 -9.13 14.11
C GLY A 107 29.04 -10.61 14.35
N LEU A 108 28.87 -11.08 15.59
CA LEU A 108 29.03 -12.49 15.95
C LEU A 108 28.01 -13.39 15.22
N LEU A 109 26.74 -12.99 15.18
CA LEU A 109 25.69 -13.72 14.44
C LEU A 109 26.01 -13.83 12.93
N ILE A 110 26.42 -12.72 12.30
CA ILE A 110 26.80 -12.71 10.88
C ILE A 110 28.03 -13.60 10.64
N GLY A 111 29.02 -13.53 11.54
CA GLY A 111 30.21 -14.36 11.47
C GLY A 111 29.88 -15.85 11.56
N ALA A 112 29.06 -16.25 12.53
CA ALA A 112 28.62 -17.62 12.73
C ALA A 112 27.84 -18.17 11.52
N PHE A 113 26.86 -17.42 10.99
CA PHE A 113 26.10 -17.87 9.82
C PHE A 113 26.95 -17.96 8.55
N THR A 114 27.87 -17.01 8.35
CA THR A 114 28.83 -17.06 7.24
C THR A 114 29.77 -18.25 7.36
N HIS A 115 30.27 -18.52 8.56
CA HIS A 115 31.15 -19.66 8.82
C HIS A 115 30.43 -20.98 8.57
N MET A 116 29.21 -21.12 9.07
CA MET A 116 28.36 -22.29 8.83
C MET A 116 28.11 -22.48 7.33
N LYS A 117 27.74 -21.43 6.60
CA LYS A 117 27.55 -21.49 5.14
C LYS A 117 28.80 -22.01 4.41
N LEU A 118 29.99 -21.58 4.84
CA LEU A 118 31.26 -22.03 4.26
C LEU A 118 31.55 -23.50 4.57
N GLN A 119 31.29 -23.95 5.80
CA GLN A 119 31.44 -25.36 6.16
C GLN A 119 30.50 -26.25 5.34
N CYS A 120 29.23 -25.84 5.19
CA CYS A 120 28.27 -26.58 4.38
C CYS A 120 28.67 -26.71 2.91
N ALA A 121 29.38 -25.71 2.37
CA ALA A 121 29.90 -25.77 1.01
C ALA A 121 31.12 -26.70 0.87
N ARG A 122 31.85 -26.95 1.96
CA ARG A 122 33.06 -27.79 1.98
C ARG A 122 32.74 -29.27 2.21
N ASP A 123 31.90 -29.59 3.19
CA ASP A 123 31.70 -30.98 3.64
C ASP A 123 30.47 -31.67 3.03
N GLY A 124 29.82 -30.99 2.08
CA GLY A 124 28.63 -31.48 1.37
C GLY A 124 27.33 -31.10 2.09
N TRP A 125 26.50 -30.31 1.40
CA TRP A 125 25.26 -29.74 1.95
C TRP A 125 24.30 -30.81 2.50
N GLU A 126 24.15 -31.95 1.82
CA GLU A 126 23.15 -32.97 2.18
C GLU A 126 23.40 -33.58 3.57
N LYS A 127 24.67 -33.90 3.88
CA LYS A 127 25.04 -34.51 5.16
C LYS A 127 24.91 -33.51 6.31
N ILE A 128 25.39 -32.28 6.10
CA ILE A 128 25.27 -31.22 7.11
C ILE A 128 23.80 -30.81 7.32
N ALA A 129 23.02 -30.68 6.26
CA ALA A 129 21.61 -30.33 6.36
C ALA A 129 20.81 -31.41 7.11
N ALA A 130 21.09 -32.70 6.88
CA ALA A 130 20.44 -33.79 7.61
C ALA A 130 20.77 -33.75 9.11
N MET A 131 22.04 -33.53 9.46
CA MET A 131 22.47 -33.40 10.85
C MET A 131 21.81 -32.19 11.55
N LEU A 132 21.94 -31.00 10.96
CA LEU A 132 21.37 -29.76 11.52
C LEU A 132 19.85 -29.83 11.66
N LYS A 133 19.17 -30.51 10.73
CA LYS A 133 17.73 -30.74 10.80
C LYS A 133 17.37 -31.63 11.99
N ALA A 134 18.07 -32.76 12.17
CA ALA A 134 17.84 -33.66 13.28
C ALA A 134 18.02 -32.95 14.64
N ASP A 135 19.11 -32.19 14.78
CA ASP A 135 19.38 -31.41 15.99
C ASP A 135 18.30 -30.34 16.24
N GLY A 136 17.88 -29.64 15.18
CA GLY A 136 16.81 -28.64 15.25
C GLY A 136 15.46 -29.23 15.68
N ASP A 137 15.06 -30.36 15.09
CA ASP A 137 13.81 -31.05 15.40
C ASP A 137 13.79 -31.51 16.87
N GLN A 138 14.92 -32.01 17.39
CA GLN A 138 15.06 -32.40 18.79
C GLN A 138 14.89 -31.22 19.76
N ILE A 139 15.44 -30.05 19.43
CA ILE A 139 15.31 -28.82 20.23
C ILE A 139 13.84 -28.36 20.26
N LEU A 140 13.16 -28.38 19.12
CA LEU A 140 11.76 -27.99 19.01
C LEU A 140 10.84 -28.94 19.78
N GLU A 141 11.07 -30.25 19.68
CA GLU A 141 10.30 -31.27 20.39
C GLU A 141 10.45 -31.09 21.91
N SER A 142 11.69 -30.97 22.40
CA SER A 142 12.01 -30.78 23.82
C SER A 142 11.28 -29.57 24.42
N ARG A 143 11.17 -28.47 23.68
CA ARG A 143 10.46 -27.26 24.12
C ARG A 143 8.94 -27.39 24.06
N SER A 144 8.40 -28.12 23.08
CA SER A 144 6.96 -28.38 22.98
C SER A 144 6.44 -29.19 24.16
N VAL A 145 7.23 -30.19 24.61
CA VAL A 145 6.94 -31.00 25.79
C VAL A 145 7.02 -30.17 27.07
N ALA A 146 8.04 -29.33 27.21
CA ALA A 146 8.19 -28.44 28.36
C ALA A 146 7.01 -27.46 28.50
N LYS A 147 6.56 -26.87 27.39
CA LYS A 147 5.39 -25.96 27.36
C LYS A 147 4.09 -26.68 27.72
N THR A 148 3.92 -27.93 27.26
CA THR A 148 2.72 -28.74 27.55
C THR A 148 2.64 -29.14 29.02
N ARG A 149 3.78 -29.34 29.69
CA ARG A 149 3.83 -29.61 31.14
C ARG A 149 3.44 -28.38 31.96
N GLN A 150 3.98 -27.21 31.62
CA GLN A 150 3.65 -25.95 32.30
C GLN A 150 2.15 -25.57 32.22
N LEU A 151 1.46 -25.94 31.14
CA LEU A 151 0.02 -25.70 30.97
C LEU A 151 -0.87 -26.70 31.72
N LYS A 152 -0.33 -27.83 32.17
CA LYS A 152 -1.08 -28.83 32.96
C LYS A 152 -0.96 -28.62 34.47
N ASP A 153 0.04 -27.85 34.90
CA ASP A 153 0.31 -27.51 36.29
C ASP A 153 -0.30 -26.14 36.70
N GLN A 154 -1.10 -25.52 35.81
CA GLN A 154 -1.89 -24.29 36.01
C GLN A 154 -3.38 -24.61 36.02
#